data_AF-X1K4T6-F1
#
_entry.id   AF-X1K4T6-F1
#
_cell.length_a   1.000
_cell.length_b   1.000
_cell.length_c   1.000
_cell.angle_alpha   90.00
_cell.angle_beta   90.00
_cell.angle_gamma   90.00
#
_symmetry.space_group_name_H-M   'P 1'
#
loop_
_entity.id
_entity.type
_entity.pdbx_description
1 polymer ?
#
loop_
_entity_poly.entity_id
_entity_poly.type
_entity_poly.pdbx_seq_one_letter_code
_entity_poly.pdbx_strand_id
1 'polypeptide(L)'
;MRIVLIDGVKYEERTPANEDELERAVKEHAEDIFGEQSIYFDIKHKLKSKAGIGSIPDGFVIIPGDQPQWHIVEVELSSHAYEHIAGQVSRFINGIDDPSTQRKIVDALYENMGNDEFVKLRLKKAIGTTDTHKFLSDLISGPAVLTIIIEKHTRRVDEALKMLNYPHENKKVVEFQTFTREGIGLDVHVHLFEPVYHLL
;
A
#
# COMPACT_ATOMS: atom_id res chain seq x y z
N MET A 1 -6.36 14.15 21.85
CA MET A 1 -5.99 12.88 22.48
C MET A 1 -7.15 11.93 22.30
N ARG A 2 -7.03 10.96 21.37
CA ARG A 2 -8.02 9.88 21.22
C ARG A 2 -7.64 8.73 22.15
N ILE A 3 -8.64 8.08 22.73
CA ILE A 3 -8.48 6.93 23.63
C ILE A 3 -9.36 5.79 23.09
N VAL A 4 -8.80 4.58 23.06
CA VAL A 4 -9.54 3.34 22.82
C VAL A 4 -9.60 2.55 24.13
N LEU A 5 -10.77 2.00 24.45
CA LEU A 5 -10.97 1.11 25.60
C LEU A 5 -11.36 -0.28 25.09
N ILE A 6 -10.55 -1.28 25.41
CA ILE A 6 -10.82 -2.69 25.10
C ILE A 6 -10.86 -3.45 26.43
N ASP A 7 -12.02 -4.01 26.79
CA ASP A 7 -12.22 -4.74 28.05
C ASP A 7 -11.76 -3.97 29.31
N GLY A 8 -11.96 -2.65 29.31
CA GLY A 8 -11.55 -1.75 30.39
C GLY A 8 -10.05 -1.39 30.39
N VAL A 9 -9.27 -1.91 29.45
CA VAL A 9 -7.87 -1.55 29.24
C VAL A 9 -7.79 -0.33 28.33
N LYS A 10 -7.03 0.68 28.76
CA LYS A 10 -6.86 1.96 28.08
C LYS A 10 -5.68 1.94 27.11
N TYR A 11 -5.94 2.42 25.90
CA TYR A 11 -4.97 2.63 24.84
C TYR A 11 -5.00 4.08 24.38
N GLU A 12 -3.84 4.71 24.30
CA GLU A 12 -3.69 6.11 23.89
C GLU A 12 -3.16 6.20 22.48
N GLU A 13 -3.70 7.14 21.70
CA GLU A 13 -3.27 7.40 20.33
C GLU A 13 -1.78 7.77 20.30
N ARG A 14 -1.03 7.09 19.45
CA ARG A 14 0.41 7.29 19.24
C ARG A 14 0.66 7.59 17.76
N THR A 15 1.31 8.72 17.52
CA THR A 15 1.87 9.02 16.20
C THR A 15 3.17 8.23 16.02
N PRO A 16 3.37 7.52 14.89
CA PRO A 16 4.65 6.90 14.56
C PRO A 16 5.79 7.93 14.60
N ALA A 17 6.98 7.50 15.00
CA ALA A 17 8.15 8.37 15.08
C ALA A 17 8.67 8.79 13.69
N ASN A 18 8.45 7.96 12.68
CA ASN A 18 8.86 8.17 11.29
C ASN A 18 8.03 7.30 10.33
N GLU A 19 8.21 7.53 9.03
CA GLU A 19 7.56 6.76 7.95
C GLU A 19 7.94 5.28 8.00
N ASP A 20 9.21 4.94 8.26
CA ASP A 20 9.66 3.53 8.33
C ASP A 20 8.89 2.73 9.40
N GLU A 21 8.56 3.35 10.53
CA GLU A 21 7.74 2.72 11.57
C GLU A 21 6.32 2.45 11.09
N LEU A 22 5.69 3.42 10.43
CA LEU A 22 4.35 3.25 9.85
C LEU A 22 4.37 2.20 8.73
N GLU A 23 5.38 2.23 7.86
CA GLU A 23 5.57 1.29 6.75
C GLU A 23 5.68 -0.15 7.26
N ARG A 24 6.43 -0.39 8.33
CA ARG A 24 6.48 -1.72 8.96
C ARG A 24 5.13 -2.19 9.48
N ALA A 25 4.41 -1.34 10.22
CA ALA A 25 3.10 -1.70 10.76
C ALA A 25 2.09 -2.01 9.63
N VAL A 26 2.10 -1.23 8.55
CA VAL A 26 1.28 -1.47 7.36
C VAL A 26 1.64 -2.79 6.69
N LYS A 27 2.93 -3.12 6.56
CA LYS A 27 3.40 -4.39 6.00
C LYS A 27 2.97 -5.59 6.84
N GLU A 28 3.09 -5.48 8.16
CA GLU A 28 2.64 -6.51 9.11
C GLU A 28 1.14 -6.78 9.01
N HIS A 29 0.35 -5.74 8.72
CA HIS A 29 -1.11 -5.80 8.61
C HIS A 29 -1.63 -5.72 7.16
N ALA A 30 -0.79 -6.03 6.16
CA ALA A 30 -1.17 -5.86 4.76
C ALA A 30 -2.38 -6.73 4.39
N GLU A 31 -2.47 -7.96 4.90
CA GLU A 31 -3.62 -8.84 4.67
C GLU A 31 -4.88 -8.32 5.36
N ASP A 32 -4.78 -7.68 6.52
CA ASP A 32 -5.92 -7.07 7.21
C ASP A 32 -6.44 -5.84 6.45
N ILE A 33 -5.56 -5.10 5.77
CA ILE A 33 -5.89 -3.89 4.99
C ILE A 33 -6.45 -4.25 3.61
N PHE A 34 -5.83 -5.20 2.90
CA PHE A 34 -6.11 -5.50 1.49
C PHE A 34 -6.85 -6.83 1.26
N GLY A 35 -6.98 -7.65 2.30
CA GLY A 35 -7.69 -8.92 2.31
C GLY A 35 -6.74 -10.12 2.32
N GLU A 36 -7.19 -11.25 2.88
CA GLU A 36 -6.39 -12.46 3.08
C GLU A 36 -5.81 -13.06 1.79
N GLN A 37 -6.43 -12.80 0.63
CA GLN A 37 -5.93 -13.29 -0.65
C GLN A 37 -5.00 -12.31 -1.37
N SER A 38 -4.87 -11.10 -0.83
CA SER A 38 -4.00 -10.08 -1.40
C SER A 38 -2.53 -10.49 -1.27
N ILE A 39 -1.70 -9.92 -2.15
CA ILE A 39 -0.27 -10.15 -2.15
C ILE A 39 0.42 -8.80 -2.17
N TYR A 40 1.11 -8.47 -1.09
CA TYR A 40 1.91 -7.27 -0.94
C TYR A 40 3.34 -7.50 -1.43
N PHE A 41 3.84 -6.62 -2.29
CA PHE A 41 5.19 -6.65 -2.85
C PHE A 41 6.01 -5.46 -2.33
N ASP A 42 6.90 -5.77 -1.40
CA ASP A 42 7.93 -4.83 -0.94
C ASP A 42 9.10 -4.80 -1.94
N ILE A 43 9.00 -3.96 -2.96
CA ILE A 43 10.00 -3.86 -4.04
C ILE A 43 10.69 -2.49 -4.14
N LYS A 44 10.56 -1.64 -3.11
CA LYS A 44 11.15 -0.29 -3.01
C LYS A 44 12.63 -0.27 -3.42
N HIS A 45 13.42 -1.25 -2.99
CA HIS A 45 14.85 -1.35 -3.30
C HIS A 45 15.17 -1.86 -4.72
N LYS A 46 14.34 -2.75 -5.29
CA LYS A 46 14.59 -3.37 -6.61
C LYS A 46 14.22 -2.45 -7.77
N LEU A 47 13.17 -1.64 -7.60
CA LEU A 47 12.82 -0.62 -8.59
C LEU A 47 13.83 0.52 -8.59
N LYS A 48 14.47 0.84 -7.45
CA LYS A 48 15.50 1.89 -7.36
C LYS A 48 16.70 1.58 -8.24
N SER A 49 17.11 0.32 -8.33
CA SER A 49 18.28 -0.08 -9.11
C SER A 49 18.00 -0.31 -10.60
N LYS A 50 16.77 -0.68 -10.96
CA LYS A 50 16.42 -1.02 -12.36
C LYS A 50 15.81 0.11 -13.17
N ALA A 51 15.10 1.02 -12.52
CA ALA A 51 13.98 1.62 -13.22
C ALA A 51 14.24 3.02 -13.80
N GLY A 52 15.14 3.83 -13.23
CA GLY A 52 15.26 5.25 -13.62
C GLY A 52 13.93 6.01 -13.51
N ILE A 53 12.94 5.42 -12.83
CA ILE A 53 11.64 6.01 -12.55
C ILE A 53 11.90 7.03 -11.44
N GLY A 54 11.54 8.30 -11.67
CA GLY A 54 11.90 9.43 -10.81
C GLY A 54 11.27 9.42 -9.40
N SER A 55 10.42 8.44 -9.11
CA SER A 55 9.75 8.21 -7.84
C SER A 55 9.33 6.75 -7.80
N ILE A 56 9.56 6.08 -6.67
CA ILE A 56 9.21 4.66 -6.51
C ILE A 56 8.28 4.57 -5.31
N PRO A 57 7.11 3.94 -5.48
CA PRO A 57 6.17 3.76 -4.39
C PRO A 57 6.72 2.82 -3.33
N ASP A 58 6.18 2.90 -2.12
CA ASP A 58 6.57 2.02 -1.02
C ASP A 58 6.25 0.55 -1.29
N GLY A 59 5.17 0.26 -2.02
CA GLY A 59 4.84 -1.09 -2.41
C GLY A 59 3.80 -1.21 -3.52
N PHE A 60 3.56 -2.44 -3.95
CA PHE A 60 2.44 -2.80 -4.80
C PHE A 60 1.62 -3.89 -4.13
N VAL A 61 0.32 -3.93 -4.39
CA VAL A 61 -0.55 -5.03 -3.95
C VAL A 61 -1.30 -5.59 -5.13
N ILE A 62 -1.40 -6.92 -5.22
CA ILE A 62 -2.30 -7.59 -6.14
C ILE A 62 -3.44 -8.18 -5.32
N ILE A 63 -4.67 -7.80 -5.66
CA ILE A 63 -5.88 -8.40 -5.11
C ILE A 63 -6.48 -9.29 -6.21
N PRO A 64 -6.30 -10.62 -6.13
CA PRO A 64 -6.89 -11.55 -7.09
C PRO A 64 -8.40 -11.67 -6.86
N GLY A 65 -9.13 -12.14 -7.87
CA GLY A 65 -10.58 -12.33 -7.83
C GLY A 65 -11.18 -12.25 -9.23
N ASP A 66 -12.52 -12.22 -9.31
CA ASP A 66 -13.24 -12.10 -10.58
C ASP A 66 -12.92 -10.78 -11.30
N GLN A 67 -12.66 -9.72 -10.52
CA GLN A 67 -12.16 -8.44 -10.99
C GLN A 67 -10.83 -8.14 -10.29
N PRO A 68 -9.71 -8.66 -10.82
CA PRO A 68 -8.41 -8.48 -10.18
C PRO A 68 -8.01 -7.02 -10.18
N GLN A 69 -7.45 -6.57 -9.08
CA GLN A 69 -6.97 -5.19 -8.90
C GLN A 69 -5.48 -5.19 -8.59
N TRP A 70 -4.81 -4.14 -9.01
CA TRP A 70 -3.46 -3.86 -8.57
C TRP A 70 -3.39 -2.47 -7.97
N HIS A 71 -2.74 -2.38 -6.82
CA HIS A 71 -2.63 -1.16 -6.05
C HIS A 71 -1.19 -0.69 -6.05
N ILE A 72 -1.04 0.62 -6.11
CA ILE A 72 0.19 1.33 -5.79
C ILE A 72 0.02 1.81 -4.36
N VAL A 73 0.93 1.42 -3.47
CA VAL A 73 0.84 1.76 -2.05
C VAL A 73 1.90 2.81 -1.74
N GLU A 74 1.45 3.92 -1.17
CA GLU A 74 2.30 4.97 -0.60
C GLU A 74 1.91 5.15 0.87
N VAL A 75 2.90 5.10 1.76
CA VAL A 75 2.75 5.20 3.20
C VAL A 75 3.42 6.48 3.66
N GLU A 76 2.64 7.40 4.19
CA GLU A 76 3.11 8.76 4.41
C GLU A 76 2.64 9.32 5.74
N LEU A 77 3.50 10.08 6.43
CA LEU A 77 3.05 10.83 7.60
C LEU A 77 2.26 12.07 7.14
N SER A 78 1.13 12.34 7.79
CA SER A 78 0.25 13.46 7.47
C SER A 78 0.95 14.82 7.53
N SER A 79 2.06 14.92 8.28
CA SER A 79 2.94 16.09 8.33
C SER A 79 3.68 16.37 7.02
N HIS A 80 4.05 15.33 6.27
CA HIS A 80 4.83 15.39 5.02
C HIS A 80 3.97 15.13 3.77
N ALA A 81 2.74 14.66 3.97
CA ALA A 81 1.76 14.35 2.94
C ALA A 81 1.68 15.36 1.79
N TYR A 82 1.70 16.66 2.05
CA TYR A 82 1.60 17.65 0.98
C TYR A 82 2.75 17.56 -0.03
N GLU A 83 3.99 17.53 0.43
CA GLU A 83 5.16 17.55 -0.45
C GLU A 83 5.35 16.21 -1.17
N HIS A 84 5.20 15.10 -0.43
CA HIS A 84 5.42 13.77 -0.96
C HIS A 84 4.24 13.30 -1.82
N ILE A 85 2.99 13.43 -1.38
CA ILE A 85 1.83 13.03 -2.20
C ILE A 85 1.73 13.89 -3.46
N ALA A 86 1.78 15.23 -3.34
CA ALA A 86 1.62 16.08 -4.52
C ALA A 86 2.81 15.97 -5.50
N GLY A 87 4.02 15.70 -5.00
CA GLY A 87 5.24 15.63 -5.80
C GLY A 87 5.58 14.23 -6.29
N GLN A 88 5.89 13.32 -5.35
CA GLN A 88 6.36 11.97 -5.63
C GLN A 88 5.28 11.18 -6.39
N VAL A 89 4.09 11.11 -5.82
CA VAL A 89 3.00 10.28 -6.36
C VAL A 89 2.53 10.82 -7.71
N SER A 90 2.47 12.14 -7.91
CA SER A 90 2.17 12.75 -9.20
C SER A 90 3.16 12.35 -10.30
N ARG A 91 4.47 12.32 -10.01
CA ARG A 91 5.48 11.86 -10.98
C ARG A 91 5.28 10.41 -11.38
N PHE A 92 4.93 9.55 -10.42
CA PHE A 92 4.66 8.15 -10.71
C PHE A 92 3.41 7.98 -11.58
N ILE A 93 2.30 8.63 -11.21
CA ILE A 93 1.04 8.59 -11.98
C ILE A 93 1.27 9.02 -13.44
N ASN A 94 2.03 10.09 -13.67
CA ASN A 94 2.29 10.58 -15.03
C ASN A 94 3.13 9.59 -15.88
N GLY A 95 3.88 8.69 -15.25
CA GLY A 95 4.74 7.71 -15.93
C GLY A 95 4.16 6.30 -16.02
N ILE A 96 3.08 6.00 -15.29
CA ILE A 96 2.61 4.62 -15.14
C ILE A 96 1.94 4.05 -16.40
N ASP A 97 1.41 4.92 -17.24
CA ASP A 97 0.79 4.54 -18.52
C ASP A 97 1.83 4.28 -19.62
N ASP A 98 3.12 4.59 -19.37
CA ASP A 98 4.19 4.28 -20.30
C ASP A 98 4.44 2.75 -20.35
N PRO A 99 4.35 2.10 -21.53
CA PRO A 99 4.52 0.66 -21.64
C PRO A 99 5.89 0.15 -21.17
N SER A 100 6.94 0.98 -21.26
CA SER A 100 8.27 0.62 -20.77
C SER A 100 8.30 0.58 -19.24
N THR A 101 7.59 1.49 -18.58
CA THR A 101 7.41 1.52 -17.13
C THR A 101 6.58 0.33 -16.66
N GLN A 102 5.45 0.05 -17.31
CA GLN A 102 4.61 -1.12 -17.01
C GLN A 102 5.40 -2.43 -17.11
N ARG A 103 6.19 -2.60 -18.18
CA ARG A 103 7.04 -3.78 -18.35
C ARG A 103 8.07 -3.92 -17.23
N LYS A 104 8.71 -2.83 -16.81
CA LYS A 104 9.64 -2.84 -15.68
C LYS A 104 8.95 -3.25 -14.36
N ILE A 105 7.71 -2.82 -14.14
CA ILE A 105 6.91 -3.21 -12.96
C ILE A 105 6.62 -4.72 -13.03
N VAL A 106 6.13 -5.22 -14.17
CA VAL A 106 5.87 -6.66 -14.38
C VAL A 106 7.13 -7.49 -14.10
N ASP A 107 8.27 -7.11 -14.68
CA ASP A 107 9.54 -7.81 -14.50
C ASP A 107 9.97 -7.80 -13.02
N ALA A 108 9.83 -6.67 -12.32
CA ALA A 108 10.21 -6.54 -10.92
C ALA A 108 9.33 -7.39 -9.99
N LEU A 109 8.02 -7.43 -10.23
CA LEU A 109 7.09 -8.28 -9.46
C LEU A 109 7.36 -9.76 -9.72
N TYR A 110 7.52 -10.15 -10.99
CA TYR A 110 7.77 -11.53 -11.37
C TYR A 110 9.10 -12.06 -10.81
N GLU A 111 10.16 -11.27 -10.83
CA GLU A 111 11.43 -11.62 -10.20
C GLU A 111 11.35 -11.66 -8.67
N ASN A 112 10.55 -10.80 -8.05
CA ASN A 112 10.32 -10.87 -6.60
C ASN A 112 9.68 -12.21 -6.22
N MET A 113 8.67 -12.66 -6.96
CA MET A 113 8.06 -13.99 -6.80
C MET A 113 9.04 -15.14 -7.08
N GLY A 114 10.02 -14.94 -7.97
CA GLY A 114 11.07 -15.93 -8.22
C GLY A 114 11.94 -16.23 -6.99
N ASN A 115 12.02 -15.29 -6.04
CA ASN A 115 12.76 -15.45 -4.80
C ASN A 115 11.89 -15.98 -3.64
N ASP A 116 10.57 -16.00 -3.81
CA ASP A 116 9.60 -16.45 -2.82
C ASP A 116 8.57 -17.40 -3.47
N GLU A 117 8.88 -18.69 -3.42
CA GLU A 117 8.02 -19.74 -4.00
C GLU A 117 6.65 -19.81 -3.30
N PHE A 118 6.51 -19.36 -2.05
CA PHE A 118 5.22 -19.35 -1.36
C PHE A 118 4.29 -18.27 -1.94
N VAL A 119 4.81 -17.05 -2.13
CA VAL A 119 4.09 -15.95 -2.79
C VAL A 119 3.67 -16.34 -4.21
N LYS A 120 4.57 -16.96 -4.96
CA LYS A 120 4.30 -17.45 -6.32
C LYS A 120 3.20 -18.51 -6.36
N LEU A 121 3.22 -19.46 -5.42
CA LEU A 121 2.19 -20.48 -5.29
C LEU A 121 0.84 -19.89 -4.89
N ARG A 122 0.81 -18.93 -3.95
CA ARG A 122 -0.41 -18.21 -3.56
C ARG A 122 -1.04 -17.51 -4.76
N LEU A 123 -0.24 -16.77 -5.53
CA LEU A 123 -0.74 -16.07 -6.71
C LEU A 123 -1.30 -17.05 -7.73
N LYS A 124 -0.53 -18.09 -8.10
CA LYS A 124 -0.98 -19.13 -9.05
C LYS A 124 -2.29 -19.77 -8.63
N LYS A 125 -2.43 -20.08 -7.34
CA LYS A 125 -3.66 -20.66 -6.78
C LYS A 125 -4.82 -19.67 -6.88
N ALA A 126 -4.59 -18.39 -6.58
CA ALA A 126 -5.62 -17.37 -6.59
C ALA A 126 -6.10 -17.02 -8.02
N ILE A 127 -5.21 -17.02 -9.01
CA ILE A 127 -5.56 -16.69 -10.40
C ILE A 127 -6.03 -17.91 -11.22
N GLY A 128 -5.88 -19.13 -10.69
CA GLY A 128 -6.30 -20.36 -11.36
C GLY A 128 -5.50 -20.72 -12.62
N THR A 129 -4.35 -20.07 -12.88
CA THR A 129 -3.48 -20.31 -14.03
C THR A 129 -2.01 -20.37 -13.63
N THR A 130 -1.21 -21.11 -14.42
CA THR A 130 0.24 -21.18 -14.25
C THR A 130 0.98 -20.04 -14.95
N ASP A 131 0.32 -19.32 -15.87
CA ASP A 131 0.93 -18.22 -16.63
C ASP A 131 0.83 -16.89 -15.85
N THR A 132 1.61 -16.82 -14.78
CA THR A 132 1.65 -15.66 -13.87
C THR A 132 2.17 -14.40 -14.58
N HIS A 133 3.11 -14.54 -15.52
CA HIS A 133 3.68 -13.38 -16.21
C HIS A 133 2.65 -12.72 -17.13
N LYS A 134 1.89 -13.50 -17.91
CA LYS A 134 0.82 -12.95 -18.73
C LYS A 134 -0.25 -12.28 -17.87
N PHE A 135 -0.67 -12.92 -16.78
CA PHE A 135 -1.63 -12.32 -15.84
C PHE A 135 -1.16 -10.95 -15.33
N LEU A 136 0.10 -10.83 -14.88
CA LEU A 136 0.66 -9.55 -14.43
C LEU A 136 0.67 -8.50 -15.54
N SER A 137 1.05 -8.89 -16.76
CA SER A 137 1.06 -7.99 -17.91
C SER A 137 -0.33 -7.48 -18.24
N ASP A 138 -1.34 -8.36 -18.27
CA ASP A 138 -2.72 -8.00 -18.56
C ASP A 138 -3.26 -7.07 -17.44
N LEU A 139 -2.99 -7.39 -16.18
CA LEU A 139 -3.42 -6.60 -15.02
C LEU A 139 -2.81 -5.19 -14.99
N ILE A 140 -1.49 -5.08 -15.18
CA ILE A 140 -0.75 -3.80 -15.09
C ILE A 140 -1.00 -2.91 -16.31
N SER A 141 -1.42 -3.47 -17.44
CA SER A 141 -1.87 -2.68 -18.58
C SER A 141 -3.17 -1.90 -18.29
N GLY A 142 -3.93 -2.32 -17.27
CA GLY A 142 -5.13 -1.65 -16.80
C GLY A 142 -4.84 -0.57 -15.75
N PRO A 143 -5.88 0.21 -15.35
CA PRO A 143 -5.71 1.26 -14.35
C PRO A 143 -5.32 0.69 -12.99
N ALA A 144 -4.37 1.34 -12.33
CA ALA A 144 -4.02 1.04 -10.95
C ALA A 144 -5.01 1.67 -9.96
N VAL A 145 -5.02 1.16 -8.73
CA VAL A 145 -5.62 1.84 -7.59
C VAL A 145 -4.51 2.47 -6.75
N LEU A 146 -4.47 3.78 -6.67
CA LEU A 146 -3.57 4.48 -5.77
C LEU A 146 -4.11 4.40 -4.34
N THR A 147 -3.40 3.69 -3.47
CA THR A 147 -3.73 3.57 -2.04
C THR A 147 -2.72 4.34 -1.22
N ILE A 148 -3.19 5.41 -0.58
CA ILE A 148 -2.38 6.26 0.30
C ILE A 148 -2.75 5.90 1.74
N ILE A 149 -1.77 5.48 2.51
CA ILE A 149 -1.93 5.11 3.91
C ILE A 149 -1.26 6.16 4.77
N ILE A 150 -2.03 6.74 5.69
CA ILE A 150 -1.61 7.83 6.57
C ILE A 150 -1.95 7.48 8.00
N GLU A 151 -1.13 7.92 8.95
CA GLU A 151 -1.42 7.78 10.39
C GLU A 151 -2.59 8.64 10.84
N LYS A 152 -2.89 9.73 10.10
CA LYS A 152 -3.94 10.68 10.45
C LYS A 152 -4.49 11.44 9.25
N HIS A 153 -5.81 11.49 9.12
CA HIS A 153 -6.44 12.30 8.10
C HIS A 153 -6.43 13.79 8.47
N THR A 154 -5.91 14.63 7.58
CA THR A 154 -5.81 16.08 7.80
C THR A 154 -6.15 16.87 6.55
N ARG A 155 -6.47 18.17 6.73
CA ARG A 155 -6.71 19.10 5.61
C ARG A 155 -5.55 19.16 4.60
N ARG A 156 -4.30 18.93 5.06
CA ARG A 156 -3.13 18.91 4.16
C ARG A 156 -3.15 17.71 3.23
N VAL A 157 -3.60 16.55 3.73
CA VAL A 157 -3.80 15.35 2.93
C VAL A 157 -4.86 15.62 1.87
N ASP A 158 -6.01 16.20 2.26
CA ASP A 158 -7.07 16.59 1.32
C ASP A 158 -6.57 17.51 0.19
N GLU A 159 -5.76 18.51 0.56
CA GLU A 159 -5.16 19.44 -0.39
C GLU A 159 -4.22 18.71 -1.37
N ALA A 160 -3.37 17.81 -0.87
CA ALA A 160 -2.45 17.03 -1.69
C ALA A 160 -3.19 16.12 -2.69
N LEU A 161 -4.22 15.40 -2.22
CA LEU A 161 -5.02 14.48 -3.05
C LEU A 161 -5.78 15.18 -4.18
N LYS A 162 -6.21 16.43 -3.95
CA LYS A 162 -6.87 17.28 -4.96
C LYS A 162 -5.92 17.71 -6.07
N MET A 163 -4.63 17.79 -5.81
CA MET A 163 -3.63 18.16 -6.83
C MET A 163 -3.25 16.99 -7.73
N LEU A 164 -3.53 15.75 -7.30
CA LEU A 164 -3.27 14.57 -8.11
C LEU A 164 -4.23 14.49 -9.30
N ASN A 165 -3.68 14.57 -10.51
CA ASN A 165 -4.41 14.32 -11.76
C ASN A 165 -4.66 12.82 -11.96
N TYR A 166 -5.52 12.25 -11.11
CA TYR A 166 -5.89 10.83 -11.15
C TYR A 166 -7.37 10.67 -10.78
N PRO A 167 -8.10 9.72 -11.40
CA PRO A 167 -9.52 9.53 -11.14
C PRO A 167 -9.80 9.28 -9.66
N HIS A 168 -10.89 9.85 -9.13
CA HIS A 168 -11.21 9.74 -7.70
C HIS A 168 -11.57 8.30 -7.31
N GLU A 169 -12.23 7.58 -8.20
CA GLU A 169 -12.56 6.17 -8.09
C GLU A 169 -11.34 5.25 -7.95
N ASN A 170 -10.19 5.69 -8.47
CA ASN A 170 -8.92 4.98 -8.41
C ASN A 170 -8.01 5.48 -7.28
N LYS A 171 -8.53 6.32 -6.37
CA LYS A 171 -7.84 6.75 -5.16
C LYS A 171 -8.49 6.12 -3.94
N LYS A 172 -7.67 5.56 -3.06
CA LYS A 172 -8.06 5.06 -1.75
C LYS A 172 -7.16 5.71 -0.70
N VAL A 173 -7.77 6.13 0.40
CA VAL A 173 -7.06 6.69 1.54
C VAL A 173 -7.40 5.83 2.74
N VAL A 174 -6.38 5.31 3.41
CA VAL A 174 -6.54 4.52 4.64
C VAL A 174 -5.94 5.33 5.79
N GLU A 175 -6.77 5.78 6.73
CA GLU A 175 -6.29 6.33 7.99
C GLU A 175 -5.94 5.16 8.92
N PHE A 176 -4.65 4.84 9.04
CA PHE A 176 -4.10 3.76 9.85
C PHE A 176 -3.65 4.30 11.21
N GLN A 177 -4.59 4.35 12.16
CA GLN A 177 -4.32 4.87 13.49
C GLN A 177 -3.69 3.82 14.38
N THR A 178 -2.68 4.21 15.17
CA THR A 178 -2.03 3.34 16.15
C THR A 178 -2.26 3.83 17.56
N PHE A 179 -2.54 2.90 18.47
CA PHE A 179 -2.72 3.17 19.90
C PHE A 179 -1.82 2.24 20.72
N THR A 180 -1.27 2.75 21.81
CA THR A 180 -0.42 1.98 22.73
C THR A 180 -1.07 1.84 24.09
N ARG A 181 -0.92 0.65 24.69
CA ARG A 181 -1.44 0.39 26.04
C ARG A 181 -0.70 1.21 27.09
N GLU A 182 -1.45 1.83 27.99
CA GLU A 182 -0.89 2.59 29.10
C GLU A 182 -0.31 1.65 30.19
N GLY A 183 0.86 2.03 30.75
CA GLY A 183 1.30 1.56 32.06
C GLY A 183 1.97 0.19 32.16
N ILE A 184 2.33 -0.47 31.05
CA ILE A 184 2.94 -1.83 31.09
C ILE A 184 4.36 -1.95 30.52
N GLY A 185 4.97 -0.88 29.98
CA GLY A 185 6.35 -0.91 29.47
C GLY A 185 6.61 -1.92 28.33
N LEU A 186 5.54 -2.52 27.79
CA LEU A 186 5.53 -3.41 26.64
C LEU A 186 4.84 -2.68 25.49
N ASP A 187 5.41 -2.79 24.30
CA ASP A 187 4.83 -2.27 23.05
C ASP A 187 3.64 -3.14 22.62
N VAL A 188 2.49 -2.94 23.27
CA VAL A 188 1.22 -3.55 22.85
C VAL A 188 0.48 -2.51 22.04
N HIS A 189 0.33 -2.80 20.75
CA HIS A 189 -0.35 -1.94 19.79
C HIS A 189 -1.78 -2.39 19.52
N VAL A 190 -2.63 -1.41 19.28
CA VAL A 190 -3.95 -1.58 18.66
C VAL A 190 -3.96 -0.69 17.42
N HIS A 191 -4.40 -1.24 16.30
CA HIS A 191 -4.55 -0.50 15.06
C HIS A 191 -6.04 -0.33 14.73
N LEU A 192 -6.41 0.85 14.25
CA LEU A 192 -7.76 1.17 13.80
C LEU A 192 -7.66 1.73 12.38
N PHE A 193 -8.35 1.08 11.44
CA PHE A 193 -8.42 1.48 10.04
C PHE A 193 -9.67 0.86 9.39
N GLU A 194 -10.07 1.41 8.26
CA GLU A 194 -11.05 0.78 7.38
C GLU A 194 -10.32 -0.04 6.31
N PRO A 195 -10.63 -1.34 6.13
CA PRO A 195 -10.02 -2.14 5.07
C PRO A 195 -10.43 -1.65 3.67
N VAL A 196 -9.57 -1.88 2.69
CA VAL A 196 -9.78 -1.47 1.29
C VAL A 196 -10.77 -2.40 0.56
N TYR A 197 -10.89 -3.65 1.03
CA TYR A 197 -11.82 -4.64 0.51
C TYR A 197 -13.15 -4.61 1.26
N HIS A 198 -14.21 -5.09 0.60
CA HIS A 198 -15.49 -5.30 1.26
C HIS A 198 -15.52 -6.71 1.86
N LEU A 199 -15.81 -6.81 3.15
CA LEU A 199 -16.18 -8.08 3.78
C LEU A 199 -17.56 -8.48 3.24
N LEU A 200 -17.65 -9.65 2.62
CA LEU A 200 -18.91 -10.25 2.17
C LEU A 200 -19.79 -10.68 3.35
#